data_AF-A0A1B6KTF2-F1
#
_entry.id   AF-A0A1B6KTF2-F1
#
_cell.length_a   1.000
_cell.length_b   1.000
_cell.length_c   1.000
_cell.angle_alpha   90.00
_cell.angle_beta   90.00
_cell.angle_gamma   90.00
#
_symmetry.space_group_name_H-M   'P 1'
#
loop_
_entity.id
_entity.type
_entity.pdbx_description
1 polymer ?
#
loop_
_entity_poly.entity_id
_entity_poly.type
_entity_poly.pdbx_seq_one_letter_code
_entity_poly.pdbx_strand_id
1 'polypeptide(L)'
;FTGGYLFVLLALAITLAATVNLDEQLERDEIIETVNNGDSSWTAGRNFEPSLTKRYLRNLLGWKKRPGGSKLPLLPDDKDDIEVPKHFDARKKWKNCISLQQVRDQGPCGSCWAVAAAAAFTDRC
;
A
#
# COMPACT_ATOMS: atom_id res chain seq x y z
N PHE A 1 39.23 -11.70 29.20
CA PHE A 1 39.53 -11.45 27.77
C PHE A 1 38.35 -11.60 26.82
N THR A 2 37.19 -12.13 27.24
CA THR A 2 36.00 -12.32 26.38
C THR A 2 35.07 -11.11 26.27
N GLY A 3 35.03 -10.22 27.29
CA GLY A 3 34.13 -9.07 27.31
C GLY A 3 34.42 -8.00 26.24
N GLY A 4 35.69 -7.67 25.99
CA GLY A 4 36.06 -6.62 25.03
C GLY A 4 35.67 -6.94 23.57
N TYR A 5 35.80 -8.21 23.17
CA TYR A 5 35.36 -8.66 21.85
C TYR A 5 33.84 -8.57 21.68
N LEU A 6 33.07 -8.91 22.70
CA LEU A 6 31.61 -8.81 22.66
C LEU A 6 31.15 -7.35 22.51
N PHE A 7 31.78 -6.41 23.23
CA PHE A 7 31.47 -4.97 23.08
C PHE A 7 31.78 -4.45 21.68
N VAL A 8 32.93 -4.83 21.10
CA VAL A 8 33.31 -4.42 19.74
C VAL A 8 32.33 -5.00 18.71
N LEU A 9 31.95 -6.27 18.84
CA LEU A 9 30.97 -6.90 17.94
C LEU A 9 29.58 -6.25 18.05
N LEU A 10 29.13 -5.93 19.26
CA LEU A 10 27.86 -5.21 19.47
C LEU A 10 27.90 -3.80 18.86
N ALA A 11 28.99 -3.04 19.05
CA ALA A 11 29.14 -1.72 18.46
C ALA A 11 29.16 -1.77 16.92
N LEU A 12 29.84 -2.76 16.34
CA LEU A 12 29.82 -2.99 14.88
C LEU A 12 28.42 -3.35 14.37
N ALA A 13 27.68 -4.20 15.09
CA ALA A 13 26.31 -4.55 14.71
C ALA A 13 25.37 -3.35 14.77
N ILE A 14 25.48 -2.50 15.79
CA ILE A 14 24.65 -1.29 15.95
C ILE A 14 24.95 -0.28 14.83
N THR A 15 26.24 -0.02 14.56
CA THR A 15 26.63 0.90 13.48
C THR A 15 26.19 0.41 12.11
N LEU A 16 26.30 -0.90 11.84
CA LEU A 16 25.78 -1.51 10.61
C LEU A 16 24.25 -1.36 10.51
N ALA A 17 23.50 -1.63 11.57
CA ALA A 17 22.05 -1.47 11.55
C ALA A 17 21.63 -0.01 11.32
N ALA A 18 22.31 0.95 11.94
CA ALA A 18 22.04 2.39 11.77
C ALA A 18 22.33 2.87 10.34
N THR A 19 23.43 2.42 9.74
CA THR A 19 23.79 2.79 8.35
C THR A 19 22.79 2.24 7.34
N VAL A 20 22.35 0.98 7.49
CA VAL A 20 21.30 0.40 6.63
C VAL A 20 19.99 1.16 6.75
N ASN A 21 19.56 1.55 7.96
CA ASN A 21 18.34 2.33 8.13
C ASN A 21 18.44 3.71 7.47
N LEU A 22 19.57 4.40 7.64
CA LEU A 22 19.82 5.69 7.01
C LEU A 22 19.76 5.60 5.48
N ASP A 23 20.38 4.58 4.90
CA ASP A 23 20.36 4.32 3.45
C ASP A 23 18.91 4.13 2.95
N GLU A 24 18.09 3.30 3.61
CA GLU A 24 16.68 3.16 3.25
C GLU A 24 15.88 4.47 3.43
N GLN A 25 16.25 5.35 4.37
CA GLN A 25 15.59 6.67 4.49
C GLN A 25 15.97 7.59 3.33
N LEU A 26 17.25 7.64 2.96
CA LEU A 26 17.76 8.46 1.87
C LEU A 26 17.15 8.01 0.54
N GLU A 27 17.07 6.71 0.26
CA GLU A 27 16.36 6.19 -0.92
C GLU A 27 14.91 6.70 -0.99
N ARG A 28 14.21 6.79 0.16
CA ARG A 28 12.82 7.25 0.22
C ARG A 28 12.70 8.75 -0.01
N ASP A 29 13.62 9.55 0.53
CA ASP A 29 13.63 11.01 0.32
C ASP A 29 13.92 11.34 -1.15
N GLU A 30 14.87 10.63 -1.78
CA GLU A 30 15.18 10.81 -3.20
C GLU A 30 13.94 10.53 -4.09
N ILE A 31 13.16 9.50 -3.78
CA ILE A 31 11.90 9.21 -4.50
C ILE A 31 10.91 10.37 -4.34
N ILE A 32 10.75 10.92 -3.13
CA ILE A 32 9.84 12.03 -2.87
C ILE A 32 10.27 13.26 -3.66
N GLU A 33 11.55 13.61 -3.61
CA GLU A 33 12.11 14.75 -4.34
C GLU A 33 11.94 14.59 -5.85
N THR A 34 12.27 13.40 -6.38
CA THR A 34 12.17 13.10 -7.81
C THR A 34 10.74 13.26 -8.32
N VAL A 35 9.73 12.78 -7.57
CA VAL A 35 8.33 12.93 -7.96
C VAL A 35 7.89 14.39 -7.91
N ASN A 36 8.24 15.11 -6.83
CA ASN A 36 7.78 16.47 -6.61
C ASN A 36 8.44 17.51 -7.52
N ASN A 37 9.65 17.23 -8.00
CA ASN A 37 10.37 18.08 -8.95
C ASN A 37 10.01 17.78 -10.42
N GLY A 38 9.30 16.68 -10.69
CA GLY A 38 8.81 16.34 -12.02
C GLY A 38 7.44 16.94 -12.33
N ASP A 39 6.96 16.74 -13.57
CA ASP A 39 5.62 17.13 -14.02
C ASP A 39 4.54 16.15 -13.54
N SER A 40 4.47 15.92 -12.23
CA SER A 40 3.50 15.03 -11.61
C SER A 40 2.18 15.74 -11.33
N SER A 41 1.05 15.06 -11.53
CA SER A 41 -0.28 15.57 -11.13
C SER A 41 -0.58 15.39 -9.64
N TRP A 42 0.36 14.80 -8.87
CA TRP A 42 0.22 14.48 -7.46
C TRP A 42 1.50 14.80 -6.70
N THR A 43 1.37 15.05 -5.40
CA THR A 43 2.49 15.39 -4.51
C THR A 43 2.87 14.18 -3.66
N ALA A 44 4.15 13.82 -3.65
CA ALA A 44 4.72 12.78 -2.80
C ALA A 44 5.04 13.30 -1.39
N GLY A 45 4.90 12.42 -0.40
CA GLY A 45 5.25 12.67 0.99
C GLY A 45 5.45 11.37 1.78
N ARG A 46 5.89 11.49 3.04
CA ARG A 46 6.14 10.34 3.93
C ARG A 46 4.83 9.87 4.57
N ASN A 47 4.36 8.69 4.14
CA ASN A 47 3.15 8.05 4.70
C ASN A 47 3.47 6.98 5.76
N PHE A 48 4.65 6.36 5.68
CA PHE A 48 5.08 5.29 6.57
C PHE A 48 6.13 5.80 7.55
N GLU A 49 6.08 5.27 8.78
CA GLU A 49 7.05 5.61 9.81
C GLU A 49 8.47 5.11 9.38
N PRO A 50 9.53 5.91 9.60
CA PRO A 50 10.88 5.60 9.14
C PRO A 50 11.40 4.21 9.56
N SER A 51 11.12 3.74 10.77
CA SER A 51 11.58 2.43 11.23
C SER A 51 10.99 1.23 10.47
N LEU A 52 9.95 1.43 9.64
CA LEU A 52 9.38 0.38 8.81
C LEU A 52 10.33 0.00 7.67
N THR A 53 10.80 -1.25 7.72
CA THR A 53 11.72 -1.82 6.73
C THR A 53 11.11 -1.93 5.33
N LYS A 54 11.95 -1.90 4.29
CA LYS A 54 11.54 -2.21 2.90
C LYS A 54 10.84 -3.57 2.77
N ARG A 55 11.24 -4.55 3.60
CA ARG A 55 10.57 -5.86 3.67
C ARG A 55 9.12 -5.76 4.17
N TYR A 56 8.87 -4.96 5.20
CA TYR A 56 7.51 -4.72 5.69
C TYR A 56 6.64 -4.11 4.59
N LEU A 57 7.14 -3.08 3.89
CA LEU A 57 6.41 -2.43 2.79
C LEU A 57 6.09 -3.40 1.64
N ARG A 58 7.04 -4.27 1.27
CA ARG A 58 6.79 -5.33 0.27
C ARG A 58 5.72 -6.32 0.73
N ASN A 59 5.67 -6.66 2.02
CA ASN A 59 4.66 -7.57 2.54
C ASN A 59 3.23 -7.00 2.45
N LEU A 60 3.05 -5.67 2.41
CA LEU A 60 1.75 -5.06 2.18
C LEU A 60 1.20 -5.36 0.77
N LEU A 61 2.08 -5.65 -0.20
CA LEU A 61 1.74 -5.94 -1.60
C LEU A 61 1.39 -7.43 -1.80
N GLY A 62 0.27 -7.83 -1.20
CA GLY A 62 -0.11 -9.24 -1.08
C GLY A 62 -0.74 -9.91 -2.31
N TRP A 63 -1.13 -9.15 -3.33
CA TRP A 63 -1.76 -9.72 -4.52
C TRP A 63 -0.75 -10.50 -5.36
N LYS A 64 -1.14 -11.70 -5.80
CA LYS A 64 -0.36 -12.55 -6.70
C LYS A 64 -1.20 -12.96 -7.90
N LYS A 65 -0.62 -12.87 -9.09
CA LYS A 65 -1.24 -13.33 -10.33
C LYS A 65 -1.46 -14.85 -10.25
N ARG A 66 -2.69 -15.31 -10.50
CA ARG A 66 -2.98 -16.75 -10.60
C ARG A 66 -2.40 -17.32 -11.90
N PRO A 67 -1.76 -18.50 -11.87
CA PRO A 67 -1.44 -19.25 -13.09
C PRO A 67 -2.72 -19.52 -13.89
N GLY A 68 -2.71 -19.20 -15.20
CA GLY A 68 -3.91 -19.30 -16.06
C GLY A 68 -4.85 -18.08 -16.03
N GLY A 69 -4.57 -17.08 -15.19
CA GLY A 69 -5.36 -15.85 -15.09
C GLY A 69 -6.64 -15.99 -14.27
N SER A 70 -7.47 -14.97 -14.29
CA SER A 70 -8.76 -14.94 -13.59
C SER A 70 -9.77 -14.31 -14.53
N LYS A 71 -10.08 -15.02 -15.62
CA LYS A 71 -11.11 -14.57 -16.57
C LYS A 71 -12.46 -14.86 -15.93
N LEU A 72 -13.14 -13.81 -15.50
CA LEU A 72 -14.56 -13.87 -15.16
C LEU A 72 -15.37 -13.69 -16.45
N PRO A 73 -16.59 -14.26 -16.53
CA PRO A 73 -17.51 -13.92 -17.60
C PRO A 73 -17.70 -12.41 -17.69
N LEU A 74 -17.70 -11.89 -18.92
CA LEU A 74 -18.11 -10.50 -19.13
C LEU A 74 -19.61 -10.40 -18.82
N LEU A 75 -20.00 -9.29 -18.21
CA LEU A 75 -21.42 -8.95 -18.16
C LEU A 75 -21.91 -8.75 -19.60
N PRO A 76 -23.16 -9.13 -19.91
CA PRO A 76 -23.79 -8.76 -21.17
C PRO A 76 -23.65 -7.25 -21.42
N ASP A 77 -23.51 -6.88 -22.69
CA ASP A 77 -23.56 -5.49 -23.08
C ASP A 77 -25.02 -5.04 -22.98
N ASP A 78 -25.37 -4.44 -21.83
CA ASP A 78 -26.68 -3.87 -21.58
C ASP A 78 -26.80 -2.62 -22.47
N LYS A 79 -27.37 -2.78 -23.67
CA LYS A 79 -27.55 -1.71 -24.69
C LYS A 79 -28.54 -0.61 -24.30
N ASP A 80 -28.73 -0.39 -23.01
CA ASP A 80 -29.49 0.74 -22.54
C ASP A 80 -28.62 1.99 -22.70
N ASP A 81 -29.16 3.03 -23.35
CA ASP A 81 -28.53 4.35 -23.45
C ASP A 81 -28.51 5.01 -22.05
N ILE A 82 -27.62 4.52 -21.18
CA ILE A 82 -27.42 5.07 -19.85
C ILE A 82 -26.42 6.21 -19.96
N GLU A 83 -26.89 7.43 -19.66
CA GLU A 83 -26.01 8.59 -19.55
C GLU A 83 -25.13 8.47 -18.29
N VAL A 84 -23.84 8.21 -18.49
CA VAL A 84 -22.86 8.11 -17.39
C VAL A 84 -22.41 9.52 -17.00
N PRO A 85 -22.51 9.91 -15.71
CA PRO A 85 -22.13 11.24 -15.27
C PRO A 85 -20.62 11.45 -15.36
N LYS A 86 -20.19 12.68 -15.69
CA LYS A 86 -18.78 13.08 -15.71
C LYS A 86 -18.06 12.89 -14.36
N HIS A 87 -18.82 12.95 -13.26
CA HIS A 87 -18.30 12.75 -11.90
C HIS A 87 -19.25 11.85 -11.11
N PHE A 88 -18.70 10.84 -10.45
CA PHE A 88 -19.45 9.90 -9.63
C PHE A 88 -18.72 9.60 -8.32
N ASP A 89 -19.45 9.56 -7.21
CA ASP A 89 -18.95 9.14 -5.90
C ASP A 89 -20.01 8.25 -5.24
N ALA A 90 -19.68 6.97 -5.07
CA ALA A 90 -20.57 5.97 -4.50
C ALA A 90 -21.09 6.38 -3.11
N ARG A 91 -20.25 7.03 -2.30
CA ARG A 91 -20.60 7.48 -0.94
C ARG A 91 -21.70 8.54 -0.97
N LYS A 92 -21.74 9.36 -2.02
CA LYS A 92 -22.78 10.39 -2.21
C LYS A 92 -24.08 9.81 -2.77
N LYS A 93 -24.00 8.76 -3.58
CA LYS A 93 -25.17 8.08 -4.18
C LYS A 93 -25.89 7.20 -3.14
N TRP A 94 -25.13 6.39 -2.40
CA TRP A 94 -25.65 5.46 -1.39
C TRP A 94 -25.27 5.91 0.02
N LYS A 95 -25.74 7.10 0.42
CA LYS A 95 -25.37 7.75 1.69
C LYS A 95 -25.63 6.89 2.94
N ASN A 96 -26.64 6.03 2.88
CA ASN A 96 -27.03 5.16 3.99
C ASN A 96 -26.18 3.90 4.09
N CYS A 97 -25.36 3.59 3.07
CA CYS A 97 -24.40 2.50 3.11
C CYS A 97 -23.12 2.99 3.79
N ILE A 98 -23.05 2.79 5.12
CA ILE A 98 -21.95 3.29 5.95
C ILE A 98 -20.61 2.64 5.57
N SER A 99 -20.63 1.39 5.10
CA SER A 99 -19.41 0.66 4.74
C SER A 99 -18.61 1.35 3.63
N LEU A 100 -19.27 2.03 2.68
CA LEU A 100 -18.62 2.80 1.62
C LEU A 100 -17.71 3.94 2.14
N GLN A 101 -17.92 4.37 3.38
CA GLN A 101 -17.13 5.43 4.02
C GLN A 101 -15.96 4.88 4.83
N GLN A 102 -15.85 3.56 4.99
CA GLN A 102 -14.86 2.93 5.86
C GLN A 102 -13.55 2.64 5.12
N VAL A 103 -12.47 3.20 5.63
CA VAL A 103 -11.11 2.78 5.25
C VAL A 103 -10.70 1.62 6.14
N ARG A 104 -10.28 0.50 5.53
CA ARG A 104 -9.90 -0.73 6.24
C ARG A 104 -8.38 -0.88 6.27
N ASP A 105 -7.85 -1.34 7.40
CA ASP A 105 -6.44 -1.69 7.56
C ASP A 105 -6.24 -3.19 7.37
N GLN A 106 -5.28 -3.56 6.54
CA GLN A 106 -4.89 -4.96 6.29
C GLN A 106 -3.87 -5.48 7.32
N GLY A 107 -3.30 -4.59 8.14
CA GLY A 107 -2.26 -4.90 9.11
C GLY A 107 -0.93 -5.32 8.47
N PRO A 108 -0.04 -6.00 9.23
CA PRO A 108 1.28 -6.45 8.75
C PRO A 108 1.21 -7.67 7.81
N CYS A 109 0.08 -7.87 7.13
CA CYS A 109 -0.21 -9.03 6.30
C CYS A 109 -0.41 -8.61 4.84
N GLY A 110 0.01 -9.46 3.89
CA GLY A 110 -0.31 -9.32 2.47
C GLY A 110 -1.76 -9.75 2.16
N SER A 111 -2.73 -9.25 2.92
CA SER A 111 -4.14 -9.63 2.82
C SER A 111 -4.98 -8.66 1.98
N CYS A 112 -4.36 -7.68 1.31
CA CYS A 112 -5.02 -6.64 0.50
C CYS A 112 -6.09 -7.20 -0.45
N TRP A 113 -5.83 -8.34 -1.09
CA TRP A 113 -6.75 -9.00 -2.02
C TRP A 113 -8.05 -9.47 -1.33
N ALA A 114 -7.95 -9.93 -0.08
CA ALA A 114 -9.09 -10.41 0.71
C ALA A 114 -9.83 -9.24 1.36
N VAL A 115 -9.11 -8.27 1.90
CA VAL A 115 -9.69 -7.06 2.52
C VAL A 115 -10.47 -6.26 1.48
N ALA A 116 -9.91 -6.04 0.29
CA ALA A 116 -10.60 -5.32 -0.79
C ALA A 116 -11.85 -6.07 -1.28
N ALA A 117 -11.77 -7.40 -1.43
CA ALA A 117 -12.94 -8.21 -1.83
C ALA A 117 -14.05 -8.18 -0.78
N ALA A 118 -13.71 -8.36 0.50
CA ALA A 118 -14.67 -8.31 1.59
C ALA A 118 -15.29 -6.91 1.76
N ALA A 119 -14.51 -5.84 1.55
CA ALA A 119 -15.03 -4.47 1.56
C ALA A 119 -16.08 -4.28 0.45
N ALA A 120 -15.75 -4.65 -0.80
CA ALA A 120 -16.70 -4.55 -1.92
C ALA A 120 -17.95 -5.43 -1.74
N PHE A 121 -17.83 -6.61 -1.11
CA PHE A 121 -19.00 -7.43 -0.76
C PHE A 121 -19.86 -6.79 0.32
N THR A 122 -19.24 -6.13 1.31
CA THR A 122 -19.98 -5.39 2.35
C THR A 122 -20.74 -4.21 1.75
N ASP A 123 -20.15 -3.52 0.76
CA ASP A 123 -20.76 -2.37 0.11
C ASP A 123 -21.96 -2.72 -0.79
N ARG A 124 -22.11 -4.01 -1.15
CA ARG A 124 -23.27 -4.53 -1.87
C ARG A 124 -24.44 -4.83 -0.92
N CYS A 125 -24.84 -3.80 -0.16
CA CYS A 125 -26.01 -3.79 0.72
C CYS A 125 -27.32 -3.95 -0.07
#